data_AF-A0A800MA26-F1
#
_entry.id   AF-A0A800MA26-F1
#
_cell.length_a   1.000
_cell.length_b   1.000
_cell.length_c   1.000
_cell.angle_alpha   90.00
_cell.angle_beta   90.00
_cell.angle_gamma   90.00
#
_symmetry.space_group_name_H-M   'P 1'
#
loop_
_entity.id
_entity.type
_entity.pdbx_description
1 polymer ?
#
loop_
_entity_poly.entity_id
_entity_poly.type
_entity_poly.pdbx_seq_one_letter_code
_entity_poly.pdbx_strand_id
1 'polypeptide(L)' 'MSLLHEFESVTKPLRLEDLFPTPQPAELEIGCGDGGFLLEWATRHPEKNFLGVERLLGRIRKLDK' A
#
# COMPACT_ATOMS: atom_id res chain seq x y z
N MET A 1 5.77 6.95 10.90
CA MET A 1 6.20 6.28 9.65
C MET A 1 5.01 6.44 8.71
N SER A 2 5.16 7.16 7.60
CA SER A 2 4.02 7.42 6.72
C SER A 2 3.62 6.13 5.99
N LEU A 3 2.33 5.94 5.81
CA LEU A 3 1.77 4.85 5.00
C LEU A 3 1.82 5.17 3.50
N LEU A 4 2.24 6.38 3.14
CA LEU A 4 2.33 6.84 1.76
C LEU A 4 3.74 6.59 1.20
N HIS A 5 3.79 5.96 0.03
CA HIS A 5 4.98 5.87 -0.79
C HIS A 5 4.81 6.77 -2.02
N GLU A 6 5.76 7.69 -2.21
CA GLU A 6 5.78 8.56 -3.39
C GLU A 6 6.44 7.83 -4.56
N PHE A 7 5.78 7.78 -5.71
CA PHE A 7 6.36 7.16 -6.90
C PHE A 7 7.49 8.02 -7.47
N GLU A 8 8.71 7.50 -7.47
CA GLU A 8 9.85 8.16 -8.11
C GLU A 8 9.87 7.99 -9.64
N SER A 9 9.15 7.00 -10.16
CA SER A 9 9.08 6.69 -11.59
C SER A 9 7.87 5.83 -11.93
N VAL A 10 7.33 6.01 -13.14
CA VAL A 10 6.26 5.18 -13.70
C VAL A 10 6.78 4.00 -14.53
N THR A 11 8.08 3.96 -14.82
CA THR A 11 8.71 2.93 -15.67
C THR A 11 9.70 2.04 -14.92
N LYS A 12 10.15 2.45 -13.72
CA LYS A 12 11.03 1.61 -12.89
C LYS A 12 10.19 0.74 -11.97
N PRO A 13 10.61 -0.52 -11.73
CA PRO A 13 9.89 -1.41 -10.82
C PRO A 13 9.98 -0.88 -9.38
N LEU A 14 8.87 -1.00 -8.65
CA LEU A 14 8.84 -0.80 -7.20
C LEU A 14 9.39 -2.06 -6.51
N ARG A 15 10.43 -1.89 -5.71
CA ARG A 15 11.10 -2.98 -4.97
C ARG A 15 10.40 -3.18 -3.63
N LEU A 16 9.70 -4.29 -3.48
CA LEU A 16 8.90 -4.56 -2.28
C LEU A 16 9.77 -4.83 -1.04
N GLU A 17 10.96 -5.37 -1.26
CA GLU A 17 12.00 -5.57 -0.25
C GLU A 17 12.47 -4.27 0.41
N ASP A 18 12.30 -3.13 -0.26
CA ASP A 18 12.64 -1.80 0.28
C ASP A 18 11.45 -1.20 1.06
N LEU A 19 10.23 -1.74 0.90
CA LEU A 19 9.00 -1.24 1.50
C LEU A 19 8.55 -2.03 2.73
N PHE A 20 8.82 -3.33 2.76
CA PHE A 20 8.36 -4.23 3.81
C PHE A 20 9.54 -4.83 4.57
N PRO A 21 9.45 -4.99 5.90
CA PRO A 21 10.54 -5.52 6.71
C PRO A 21 10.81 -7.00 6.43
N THR A 22 9.81 -7.73 5.95
CA THR A 22 9.89 -9.17 5.71
C THR A 22 9.42 -9.49 4.28
N PRO A 23 10.15 -10.33 3.53
CA PRO A 23 9.69 -10.85 2.24
C PRO A 23 8.51 -11.80 2.45
N GLN A 24 7.34 -11.42 1.94
CA GLN A 24 6.08 -12.18 2.06
C GLN A 24 5.30 -12.09 0.74
N PRO A 25 4.34 -13.00 0.47
CA PRO A 25 3.43 -12.86 -0.67
C PRO A 25 2.76 -11.48 -0.64
N ALA A 26 2.72 -10.82 -1.80
CA ALA A 26 2.18 -9.48 -1.91
C ALA A 26 0.81 -9.47 -2.61
N GLU A 27 -0.11 -8.66 -2.11
CA GLU A 27 -1.40 -8.37 -2.73
C GLU A 27 -1.50 -6.87 -3.07
N LEU A 28 -2.08 -6.59 -4.23
CA LEU A 28 -2.24 -5.23 -4.77
C LEU A 28 -3.72 -4.92 -4.96
N GLU A 29 -4.17 -3.81 -4.39
CA GLU A 29 -5.48 -3.23 -4.67
C GLU A 29 -5.35 -2.00 -5.57
N ILE A 30 -5.97 -2.05 -6.76
CA ILE A 30 -6.03 -0.93 -7.70
C ILE A 30 -7.35 -0.18 -7.50
N GLY A 31 -7.25 1.09 -7.12
CA GLY A 31 -8.42 1.90 -6.76
C GLY A 31 -8.87 1.69 -5.32
N CYS A 32 -7.93 1.70 -4.37
CA CYS A 32 -8.21 1.40 -2.95
C CYS A 32 -9.05 2.47 -2.21
N GLY A 33 -9.36 3.59 -2.85
CA GLY A 33 -10.19 4.64 -2.26
C GLY A 33 -9.51 5.30 -1.06
N ASP A 34 -10.11 5.20 0.11
CA ASP A 34 -9.47 5.65 1.36
C ASP A 34 -8.65 4.55 2.05
N GLY A 35 -8.63 3.32 1.52
CA GLY A 35 -7.83 2.19 2.00
C GLY A 35 -8.45 1.42 3.16
N GLY A 36 -9.67 1.74 3.60
CA GLY A 36 -10.28 1.09 4.77
C GLY A 36 -10.41 -0.43 4.62
N PHE A 37 -10.86 -0.89 3.45
CA PHE A 37 -10.94 -2.31 3.13
C PHE A 37 -9.55 -2.98 3.15
N LEU A 38 -8.56 -2.37 2.50
CA LEU A 38 -7.19 -2.89 2.46
C LEU A 38 -6.60 -3.06 3.85
N LEU A 39 -6.80 -2.07 4.74
CA LEU A 39 -6.31 -2.11 6.11
C LEU A 39 -6.96 -3.24 6.92
N GLU A 40 -8.29 -3.39 6.80
CA GLU A 40 -9.00 -4.48 7.45
C GLU A 40 -8.52 -5.85 6.95
N TRP A 41 -8.34 -5.98 5.64
CA TRP A 41 -7.85 -7.19 5.00
C TRP A 41 -6.41 -7.52 5.46
N ALA A 42 -5.52 -6.54 5.46
CA ALA A 42 -4.16 -6.68 5.94
C ALA A 42 -4.10 -7.12 7.42
N THR A 43 -4.98 -6.56 8.26
CA THR A 43 -5.07 -6.93 9.68
C THR A 43 -5.46 -8.41 9.88
N ARG A 44 -6.27 -8.96 8.98
CA ARG A 44 -6.69 -10.37 9.02
C ARG A 44 -5.66 -11.33 8.41
N HIS A 45 -4.68 -10.81 7.69
CA HIS A 45 -3.71 -11.59 6.90
C HIS A 45 -2.26 -11.12 7.12
N PRO A 46 -1.72 -11.17 8.36
CA PRO A 46 -0.36 -10.70 8.67
C PRO A 46 0.74 -11.51 7.96
N GLU A 47 0.41 -12.65 7.35
CA GLU A 47 1.33 -13.46 6.56
C GLU A 47 1.63 -12.87 5.17
N LYS A 48 1.00 -11.75 4.78
CA LYS A 48 1.14 -11.11 3.46
C LYS A 48 1.50 -9.63 3.57
N ASN A 49 2.07 -9.09 2.49
CA ASN A 49 2.30 -7.67 2.28
C ASN A 49 1.19 -7.06 1.41
N PHE A 50 0.76 -5.83 1.71
CA PHE A 50 -0.37 -5.19 1.03
C PHE A 50 0.01 -3.83 0.47
N LEU A 51 -0.32 -3.60 -0.80
CA LEU A 51 -0.19 -2.29 -1.44
C LEU A 51 -1.53 -1.82 -1.96
N GLY A 52 -1.86 -0.56 -1.70
CA GLY A 52 -3.00 0.12 -2.26
C GLY A 52 -2.55 1.23 -3.18
N VAL A 53 -3.14 1.30 -4.38
CA VAL A 53 -2.91 2.39 -5.32
C VAL A 53 -4.19 3.16 -5.55
N GLU A 54 -4.12 4.47 -5.40
CA GLU A 54 -5.23 5.38 -5.67
C GLU A 54 -4.67 6.70 -6.23
N ARG A 55 -5.38 7.29 -7.19
CA ARG A 55 -4.97 8.52 -7.88
C ARG A 55 -5.37 9.78 -7.12
N LEU A 56 -6.40 9.70 -6.28
CA LEU A 56 -6.93 10.80 -5.51
C LEU A 56 -6.23 10.87 -4.14
N LEU A 57 -5.14 11.64 -4.05
CA LEU A 57 -4.35 11.82 -2.82
C LEU A 57 -5.19 12.23 -1.60
N GLY A 58 -6.25 13.02 -1.82
CA GLY A 58 -7.17 13.44 -0.74
C GLY A 58 -7.96 12.29 -0.12
N ARG A 59 -8.11 11.14 -0.80
CA ARG A 59 -8.75 9.95 -0.23
C ARG A 59 -7.77 9.16 0.63
N ILE A 60 -6.57 8.87 0.13
CA ILE A 60 -5.58 8.03 0.83
C ILE A 60 -5.09 8.71 2.12
N ARG A 61 -4.96 10.04 2.14
CA ARG A 61 -4.56 10.80 3.34
C ARG A 61 -5.49 10.65 4.54
N LYS A 62 -6.66 10.02 4.40
CA LYS A 62 -7.53 9.74 5.54
C LYS A 62 -6.94 8.69 6.50
N LEU A 63 -6.17 7.73 5.98
CA LEU A 63 -5.53 6.69 6.79
C LEU A 63 -4.15 7.10 7.34
N ASP A 64 -3.48 8.06 6.70
CA ASP A 64 -2.15 8.54 7.12
C ASP A 64 -2.23 9.60 8.25
N LYS A 65 -3.40 9.79 8.86
CA LYS A 65 -3.63 10.73 9.98
C LYS A 65 -3.52 10.08 11.34
#